data_AF-A0A4V3IRC6-F1
#
_entry.id   AF-A0A4V3IRC6-F1
#
_cell.length_a   1.000
_cell.length_b   1.000
_cell.length_c   1.000
_cell.angle_alpha   90.00
_cell.angle_beta   90.00
_cell.angle_gamma   90.00
#
_symmetry.space_group_name_H-M   'P 1'
#
loop_
_entity.id
_entity.type
_entity.pdbx_description
1 polymer ?
#
loop_
_entity_poly.entity_id
_entity_poly.type
_entity_poly.pdbx_seq_one_letter_code
_entity_poly.pdbx_strand_id
1 'polypeptide(L)'
;MKRLSSSLLLILLLMAGGAVPAAQAADAVTATFSGTIRFLESPNNPVKEGFYVALSRSAGERYAYTASTDASGRFEAAGIAPGNYYINVGSRTQSWGLNGTSGNVGRFADTLFTFVAGGTVGIDPLVPFESSPLEPTVERVAGADRYESAVAVSRYAFAAAPVVFLASGENFPDGLSASAAAAQMGGPLLLTTPLSIPPSVIAELNRLQPARVIVAGGPGAIDDSVVAALTNRGYATQRVFGADRYATSAAIARLAFPSCGTVFIASGRSFADALSLSATAAASAGPLLLVDGLSQSLGVSARSVIADLGCTEASIGGGTAAVSPAIENELTTRVQNVKRFAGTDRYDTSRLINEWSGQFTRHVFVASGENFPDALAAAAAAGGLHAGLYLAQKQCIPGGLGLFLTSTKPALVTLVGGTAVLDQAAHPYTWGLCT
;
A
#
# COMPACT_ATOMS: atom_id res chain seq x y z
N MET A 1 -35.26 23.19 -56.79
CA MET A 1 -34.78 21.81 -57.04
C MET A 1 -33.25 21.83 -57.05
N LYS A 2 -32.63 20.84 -56.39
CA LYS A 2 -31.21 20.42 -56.37
C LYS A 2 -30.55 20.50 -57.77
N ARG A 3 -29.23 20.62 -58.00
CA ARG A 3 -27.92 20.61 -57.27
C ARG A 3 -26.87 21.10 -58.32
N LEU A 4 -25.70 21.65 -57.97
CA LEU A 4 -24.38 20.97 -57.90
C LEU A 4 -23.36 22.12 -57.65
N SER A 5 -22.59 22.16 -56.55
CA SER A 5 -21.28 21.49 -56.34
C SER A 5 -20.21 21.83 -57.37
N SER A 6 -19.18 22.58 -56.97
CA SER A 6 -17.75 22.24 -57.22
C SER A 6 -16.82 23.05 -56.31
N SER A 7 -15.90 22.32 -55.69
CA SER A 7 -14.83 22.75 -54.79
C SER A 7 -13.70 23.46 -55.53
N LEU A 8 -12.91 24.28 -54.81
CA LEU A 8 -11.46 24.13 -54.56
C LEU A 8 -10.74 25.49 -54.47
N LEU A 9 -9.73 25.52 -53.59
CA LEU A 9 -8.53 26.39 -53.59
C LEU A 9 -8.47 27.61 -52.63
N LEU A 10 -7.91 27.28 -51.46
CA LEU A 10 -6.88 27.99 -50.68
C LEU A 10 -6.28 29.27 -51.29
N ILE A 11 -6.36 30.40 -50.55
CA ILE A 11 -5.44 31.54 -50.69
C ILE A 11 -4.92 31.94 -49.31
N LEU A 12 -3.60 31.86 -49.19
CA LEU A 12 -2.76 32.47 -48.17
C LEU A 12 -2.28 33.82 -48.74
N LEU A 13 -2.46 34.95 -48.04
CA LEU A 13 -1.48 36.05 -48.11
C LEU A 13 -1.56 37.06 -46.95
N LEU A 14 -0.35 37.50 -46.64
CA LEU A 14 0.23 38.40 -45.65
C LEU A 14 -0.34 39.83 -45.50
N MET A 15 -0.24 40.30 -44.24
CA MET A 15 0.23 41.61 -43.75
C MET A 15 -0.52 42.90 -44.09
N ALA A 16 -1.03 43.57 -43.05
CA ALA A 16 -0.75 45.00 -42.82
C ALA A 16 -0.98 45.35 -41.34
N GLY A 17 0.01 46.00 -40.73
CA GLY A 17 0.00 46.42 -39.33
C GLY A 17 -1.05 47.48 -39.03
N GLY A 18 -1.84 47.22 -38.00
CA GLY A 18 -2.55 48.23 -37.24
C GLY A 18 -2.28 47.93 -35.78
N ALA A 19 -1.62 48.85 -35.08
CA ALA A 19 -1.43 48.77 -33.64
C ALA A 19 -2.80 48.68 -32.96
N VAL A 20 -3.13 47.51 -32.43
CA VAL A 20 -4.25 47.34 -31.51
C VAL A 20 -3.83 48.08 -30.23
N PRO A 21 -4.59 49.08 -29.74
CA PRO A 21 -4.25 49.72 -28.48
C PRO A 21 -4.20 48.64 -27.41
N ALA A 22 -3.14 48.65 -26.59
CA ALA A 22 -3.00 47.75 -25.46
C ALA A 22 -4.31 47.77 -24.67
N ALA A 23 -5.05 46.66 -24.73
CA ALA A 23 -6.17 46.44 -23.83
C ALA A 23 -5.58 46.58 -22.43
N GLN A 24 -6.00 47.61 -21.70
CA GLN A 24 -5.82 47.67 -20.26
C GLN A 24 -6.26 46.32 -19.72
N ALA A 25 -5.32 45.61 -19.06
CA ALA A 25 -5.61 44.38 -18.37
C ALA A 25 -6.80 44.68 -17.44
N ALA A 26 -7.97 44.15 -17.80
CA ALA A 26 -9.09 44.12 -16.87
C ALA A 26 -8.55 43.45 -15.61
N ASP A 27 -8.69 44.11 -14.46
CA ASP A 27 -8.28 43.57 -13.16
C ASP A 27 -8.84 42.15 -13.06
N ALA A 28 -7.98 41.16 -13.30
CA ALA A 28 -8.39 39.77 -13.27
C ALA A 28 -8.84 39.50 -11.84
N VAL A 29 -10.11 39.19 -11.64
CA VAL A 29 -10.64 38.89 -10.30
C VAL A 29 -9.85 37.69 -9.79
N THR A 30 -8.97 37.94 -8.83
CA THR A 30 -8.06 36.94 -8.30
C THR A 30 -8.74 36.14 -7.19
N ALA A 31 -8.20 34.97 -6.89
CA ALA A 31 -8.67 34.13 -5.81
C ALA A 31 -7.93 34.44 -4.50
N THR A 32 -8.55 34.07 -3.38
CA THR A 32 -7.98 34.14 -2.04
C THR A 32 -7.75 32.74 -1.48
N PHE A 33 -6.70 32.60 -0.69
CA PHE A 33 -6.27 31.39 -0.04
C PHE A 33 -6.01 31.66 1.43
N SER A 34 -6.69 30.96 2.33
CA SER A 34 -6.54 31.19 3.76
C SER A 34 -6.78 29.94 4.58
N GLY A 35 -6.41 30.01 5.86
CA GLY A 35 -6.48 28.83 6.71
C GLY A 35 -5.76 28.98 8.02
N THR A 36 -5.81 27.92 8.82
CA THR A 36 -5.04 27.79 10.06
C THR A 36 -4.15 26.56 9.96
N ILE A 37 -2.83 26.74 10.08
CA ILE A 37 -1.95 25.59 10.25
C ILE A 37 -2.11 25.12 11.70
N ARG A 38 -2.37 23.84 11.91
CA ARG A 38 -2.57 23.26 13.24
C ARG A 38 -1.58 22.15 13.47
N PHE A 39 -1.31 21.84 14.74
CA PHE A 39 -0.53 20.66 15.02
C PHE A 39 -1.38 19.41 14.90
N LEU A 40 -0.84 18.39 14.27
CA LEU A 40 -1.53 17.12 14.14
C LEU A 40 -1.86 16.50 15.51
N GLU A 41 -0.90 16.59 16.44
CA GLU A 41 -1.02 16.06 17.81
C GLU A 41 -1.84 16.97 18.73
N SER A 42 -2.13 18.20 18.29
CA SER A 42 -2.96 19.15 19.02
C SER A 42 -3.78 20.00 18.05
N PRO A 43 -4.86 19.44 17.45
CA PRO A 43 -5.66 20.13 16.43
C PRO A 43 -6.31 21.43 16.94
N ASN A 44 -6.49 21.53 18.25
CA ASN A 44 -7.02 22.72 18.92
C ASN A 44 -5.94 23.80 19.15
N ASN A 45 -4.67 23.49 18.92
CA ASN A 45 -3.56 24.41 19.08
C ASN A 45 -2.95 24.77 17.71
N PRO A 46 -3.19 25.99 17.20
CA PRO A 46 -2.65 26.41 15.92
C PRO A 46 -1.13 26.64 15.99
N VAL A 47 -0.47 26.45 14.85
CA VAL A 47 0.97 26.67 14.67
C VAL A 47 1.22 28.16 14.54
N LYS A 48 1.80 28.74 15.58
CA LYS A 48 2.04 30.18 15.68
C LYS A 48 3.41 30.53 15.12
N GLU A 49 3.44 31.50 14.21
CA GLU A 49 4.64 32.12 13.62
C GLU A 49 5.67 31.16 13.00
N GLY A 50 6.51 31.66 12.09
CA GLY A 50 7.61 30.88 11.50
C GLY A 50 7.21 29.80 10.49
N PHE A 51 5.93 29.49 10.29
CA PHE A 51 5.46 28.59 9.23
C PHE A 51 4.84 29.35 8.06
N TYR A 52 4.89 28.74 6.88
CA TYR A 52 4.28 29.29 5.66
C TYR A 52 3.63 28.20 4.82
N VAL A 53 2.63 28.62 4.04
CA VAL A 53 2.00 27.82 2.99
C VAL A 53 2.42 28.39 1.64
N ALA A 54 2.70 27.52 0.68
CA ALA A 54 3.16 27.90 -0.64
C ALA A 54 2.42 27.14 -1.75
N LEU A 55 2.12 27.85 -2.85
CA LEU A 55 1.47 27.30 -4.02
C LEU A 55 2.49 27.05 -5.13
N SER A 56 2.47 25.87 -5.74
CA SER A 56 3.27 25.54 -6.94
C SER A 56 2.38 25.00 -8.06
N ARG A 57 2.75 25.25 -9.31
CA ARG A 57 1.98 24.78 -10.48
C ARG A 57 2.39 23.37 -10.92
N SER A 58 3.62 22.98 -10.63
CA SER A 58 4.17 21.65 -10.88
C SER A 58 5.06 21.22 -9.71
N ALA A 59 5.46 19.94 -9.69
CA ALA A 59 6.43 19.44 -8.73
C ALA A 59 7.83 19.98 -9.06
N GLY A 60 8.51 20.60 -8.10
CA GLY A 60 9.88 21.11 -8.26
C GLY A 60 10.04 22.53 -8.80
N GLU A 61 8.95 23.26 -9.08
CA GLU A 61 8.99 24.67 -9.47
C GLU A 61 9.13 25.63 -8.26
N ARG A 62 9.64 26.85 -8.51
CA ARG A 62 9.61 27.94 -7.53
C ARG A 62 8.16 28.27 -7.15
N TYR A 63 7.93 28.56 -5.87
CA TYR A 63 6.61 28.90 -5.38
C TYR A 63 6.05 30.14 -6.09
N ALA A 64 4.86 29.98 -6.67
CA ALA A 64 4.14 31.06 -7.33
C ALA A 64 3.55 32.04 -6.31
N TYR A 65 3.15 31.54 -5.14
CA TYR A 65 2.57 32.31 -4.05
C TYR A 65 2.99 31.74 -2.70
N THR A 66 3.15 32.58 -1.68
CA THR A 66 3.44 32.17 -0.30
C THR A 66 2.66 33.02 0.71
N ALA A 67 2.10 32.39 1.74
CA ALA A 67 1.45 33.04 2.88
C ALA A 67 2.12 32.56 4.17
N SER A 68 2.49 33.46 5.08
CA SER A 68 3.06 33.07 6.39
C SER A 68 1.98 33.09 7.46
N THR A 69 2.15 32.25 8.48
CA THR A 69 1.30 32.23 9.67
C THR A 69 1.49 33.48 10.52
N ASP A 70 0.39 34.02 11.02
CA ASP A 70 0.35 35.11 12.00
C ASP A 70 0.48 34.57 13.44
N ALA A 71 0.39 35.47 14.43
CA ALA A 71 0.45 35.13 15.85
C ALA A 71 -0.72 34.23 16.34
N SER A 72 -1.79 34.13 15.56
CA SER A 72 -2.92 33.22 15.78
C SER A 72 -2.79 31.89 15.02
N GLY A 73 -1.72 31.73 14.23
CA GLY A 73 -1.47 30.58 13.36
C GLY A 73 -2.32 30.56 12.07
N ARG A 74 -2.97 31.68 11.76
CA ARG A 74 -3.71 31.87 10.51
C ARG A 74 -2.78 32.37 9.42
N PHE A 75 -3.02 31.94 8.20
CA PHE A 75 -2.36 32.46 7.01
C PHE A 75 -3.39 32.94 6.00
N GLU A 76 -3.01 33.92 5.19
CA GLU A 76 -3.83 34.43 4.10
C GLU A 76 -2.96 34.92 2.94
N ALA A 77 -3.35 34.60 1.71
CA ALA A 77 -2.82 35.15 0.47
C ALA A 77 -3.96 35.48 -0.48
N ALA A 78 -3.92 36.69 -1.05
CA ALA A 78 -4.79 37.13 -2.13
C ALA A 78 -3.98 37.28 -3.43
N GLY A 79 -4.65 37.56 -4.56
CA GLY A 79 -3.95 37.77 -5.83
C GLY A 79 -3.63 36.48 -6.60
N ILE A 80 -4.25 35.36 -6.23
CA ILE A 80 -3.96 34.07 -6.85
C ILE A 80 -4.67 33.98 -8.20
N ALA A 81 -3.89 33.83 -9.27
CA ALA A 81 -4.43 33.66 -10.60
C ALA A 81 -5.21 32.33 -10.69
N PRO A 82 -6.39 32.30 -11.33
CA PRO A 82 -7.14 31.06 -11.52
C PRO A 82 -6.30 29.95 -12.15
N GLY A 83 -6.49 28.72 -11.69
CA GLY A 83 -5.71 27.57 -12.13
C GLY A 83 -5.59 26.49 -11.07
N ASN A 84 -4.87 25.43 -11.40
CA ASN A 84 -4.62 24.33 -10.47
C ASN A 84 -3.25 24.49 -9.81
N TYR A 85 -3.20 24.31 -8.49
CA TYR A 85 -1.98 24.45 -7.70
C TYR A 85 -1.85 23.30 -6.71
N TYR A 86 -0.61 22.89 -6.45
CA TYR A 86 -0.25 22.09 -5.29
C TYR A 86 -0.01 23.01 -4.10
N ILE A 87 -0.32 22.50 -2.91
CA ILE A 87 -0.16 23.22 -1.66
C ILE A 87 0.97 22.59 -0.85
N ASN A 88 1.93 23.42 -0.45
CA ASN A 88 3.12 23.04 0.29
C ASN A 88 3.14 23.78 1.62
N VAL A 89 3.64 23.17 2.69
CA VAL A 89 3.77 23.82 4.00
C VAL A 89 5.21 23.71 4.49
N GLY A 90 5.79 24.82 4.93
CA GLY A 90 7.18 24.87 5.36
C GLY A 90 7.41 25.72 6.60
N SER A 91 8.60 25.59 7.19
CA SER A 91 9.06 26.39 8.31
C SER A 91 10.23 27.28 7.87
N ARG A 92 10.27 28.52 8.37
CA ARG A 92 11.35 29.50 8.22
C ARG A 92 12.39 29.39 9.35
N THR A 93 12.03 28.75 10.46
CA THR A 93 12.83 28.71 11.69
C THR A 93 13.34 27.32 12.04
N GLN A 94 12.67 26.25 11.58
CA GLN A 94 13.09 24.86 11.79
C GLN A 94 13.69 24.27 10.51
N SER A 95 14.90 23.72 10.61
CA SER A 95 15.47 22.90 9.53
C SER A 95 14.84 21.51 9.57
N TRP A 96 13.91 21.26 8.66
CA TRP A 96 13.40 19.92 8.43
C TRP A 96 14.46 19.17 7.61
N GLY A 97 14.78 17.94 7.99
CA GLY A 97 15.72 17.09 7.28
C GLY A 97 15.20 16.68 5.90
N LEU A 98 15.19 17.62 4.96
CA LEU A 98 14.98 17.43 3.53
C LEU A 98 16.13 18.18 2.83
N ASN A 99 16.95 17.43 2.09
CA ASN A 99 18.24 17.83 1.53
C ASN A 99 18.40 19.33 1.14
N GLY A 100 19.37 19.98 1.80
CA GLY A 100 20.46 20.63 1.07
C GLY A 100 20.26 22.04 0.52
N THR A 101 19.24 22.78 0.93
CA THR A 101 19.23 24.26 0.84
C THR A 101 18.54 24.81 2.08
N SER A 102 19.13 25.84 2.68
CA SER A 102 18.55 26.56 3.82
C SER A 102 17.11 27.02 3.51
N GLY A 103 16.08 26.32 4.03
CA GLY A 103 14.68 26.77 4.02
C GLY A 103 13.54 25.84 3.54
N ASN A 104 13.65 24.50 3.53
CA ASN A 104 12.64 23.61 2.91
C ASN A 104 11.86 22.78 3.97
N VAL A 105 10.53 22.83 4.16
CA VAL A 105 9.31 22.56 3.34
C VAL A 105 9.01 21.08 3.14
N GLY A 106 7.99 20.58 3.84
CA GLY A 106 7.32 19.31 3.52
C GLY A 106 6.18 19.53 2.53
N ARG A 107 6.14 18.79 1.43
CA ARG A 107 4.98 18.77 0.53
C ARG A 107 3.85 18.04 1.25
N PHE A 108 2.84 18.80 1.69
CA PHE A 108 1.74 18.27 2.52
C PHE A 108 0.61 17.63 1.72
N ALA A 109 0.56 17.83 0.40
CA ALA A 109 -0.43 17.21 -0.46
C ALA A 109 0.10 17.01 -1.89
N ASP A 110 -0.08 15.80 -2.41
CA ASP A 110 -0.08 15.51 -3.85
C ASP A 110 -1.44 15.87 -4.50
N THR A 111 -2.33 16.53 -3.75
CA THR A 111 -3.65 16.96 -4.19
C THR A 111 -3.57 18.30 -4.93
N LEU A 112 -4.13 18.33 -6.12
CA LEU A 112 -4.35 19.57 -6.89
C LEU A 112 -5.58 20.30 -6.36
N PHE A 113 -5.42 21.59 -6.07
CA PHE A 113 -6.50 22.50 -5.70
C PHE A 113 -6.80 23.45 -6.85
N THR A 114 -8.08 23.57 -7.21
CA THR A 114 -8.55 24.46 -8.28
C THR A 114 -8.96 25.80 -7.70
N PHE A 115 -8.28 26.86 -8.12
CA PHE A 115 -8.62 28.25 -7.81
C PHE A 115 -9.42 28.86 -8.96
N VAL A 116 -10.57 29.43 -8.65
CA VAL A 116 -11.46 30.10 -9.61
C VAL A 116 -11.49 31.61 -9.35
N ALA A 117 -11.78 32.40 -10.39
CA ALA A 117 -11.81 33.86 -10.27
C ALA A 117 -12.79 34.32 -9.18
N GLY A 118 -12.30 35.11 -8.22
CA GLY A 118 -13.08 35.59 -7.06
C GLY A 118 -13.42 34.52 -6.02
N GLY A 119 -12.93 33.29 -6.18
CA GLY A 119 -13.13 32.20 -5.23
C GLY A 119 -12.24 32.32 -4.00
N THR A 120 -12.67 31.72 -2.89
CA THR A 120 -11.85 31.52 -1.69
C THR A 120 -11.63 30.04 -1.46
N VAL A 121 -10.37 29.63 -1.28
CA VAL A 121 -9.99 28.26 -0.89
C VAL A 121 -9.53 28.30 0.57
N GLY A 122 -10.30 27.64 1.44
CA GLY A 122 -9.97 27.48 2.85
C GLY A 122 -9.37 26.10 3.11
N ILE A 123 -8.23 26.04 3.79
CA ILE A 123 -7.63 24.77 4.24
C ILE A 123 -7.09 24.90 5.67
N ASP A 124 -7.09 23.81 6.44
CA ASP A 124 -6.44 23.76 7.75
C ASP A 124 -5.38 22.66 7.76
N PRO A 125 -4.15 22.92 7.27
CA PRO A 125 -3.10 21.91 7.20
C PRO A 125 -2.67 21.48 8.60
N LEU A 126 -2.54 20.17 8.81
CA LEU A 126 -2.02 19.62 10.07
C LEU A 126 -0.52 19.37 9.92
N VAL A 127 0.33 19.91 10.79
CA VAL A 127 1.80 19.67 10.80
C VAL A 127 2.22 19.02 12.12
N PRO A 128 3.24 18.14 12.16
CA PRO A 128 3.73 17.57 13.43
C PRO A 128 4.43 18.61 14.35
N PHE A 129 4.24 18.55 15.69
CA PHE A 129 4.90 19.45 16.71
C PHE A 129 6.30 19.01 17.20
N GLU A 130 7.11 20.00 17.62
CA GLU A 130 8.40 19.92 18.34
C GLU A 130 8.23 19.62 19.85
N SER A 131 8.40 18.38 20.26
CA SER A 131 9.10 18.07 21.52
C SER A 131 9.41 16.59 21.49
N SER A 132 10.72 16.27 21.51
CA SER A 132 11.34 14.94 21.41
C SER A 132 10.31 13.83 21.16
N PRO A 133 9.97 13.51 19.90
CA PRO A 133 9.12 12.36 19.66
C PRO A 133 9.82 11.16 20.30
N LEU A 134 9.05 10.26 20.91
CA LEU A 134 9.49 8.87 20.90
C LEU A 134 9.67 8.56 19.42
N GLU A 135 10.91 8.66 18.94
CA GLU A 135 11.21 8.34 17.55
C GLU A 135 10.68 6.92 17.35
N PRO A 136 9.78 6.70 16.37
CA PRO A 136 9.33 5.37 16.00
C PRO A 136 10.52 4.44 15.97
N THR A 137 10.45 3.35 16.73
CA THR A 137 11.54 2.37 16.69
C THR A 137 11.52 1.75 15.31
N VAL A 138 12.62 1.87 14.57
CA VAL A 138 12.76 1.23 13.26
C VAL A 138 13.66 0.02 13.43
N GLU A 139 13.11 -1.14 13.12
CA GLU A 139 13.83 -2.41 13.14
C GLU A 139 13.88 -3.00 11.74
N ARG A 140 14.91 -3.80 11.47
CA ARG A 140 15.02 -4.56 10.23
C ARG A 140 15.06 -6.04 10.51
N VAL A 141 14.20 -6.78 9.82
CA VAL A 141 14.12 -8.23 9.86
C VAL A 141 14.46 -8.75 8.47
N ALA A 142 15.62 -9.39 8.35
CA ALA A 142 16.15 -9.85 7.07
C ALA A 142 17.09 -11.04 7.25
N GLY A 143 17.20 -11.85 6.20
CA GLY A 143 18.24 -12.87 6.06
C GLY A 143 19.13 -12.63 4.83
N ALA A 144 20.10 -13.52 4.60
CA ALA A 144 20.97 -13.42 3.44
C ALA A 144 20.23 -13.67 2.10
N ASP A 145 19.14 -14.43 2.16
CA ASP A 145 18.25 -14.73 1.04
C ASP A 145 16.78 -14.77 1.48
N ARG A 146 15.87 -15.09 0.55
CA ARG A 146 14.43 -15.16 0.83
C ARG A 146 14.04 -16.21 1.87
N TYR A 147 14.81 -17.29 1.97
CA TYR A 147 14.54 -18.38 2.89
C TYR A 147 14.95 -17.98 4.30
N GLU A 148 16.12 -17.37 4.44
CA GLU A 148 16.60 -16.82 5.70
C GLU A 148 15.77 -15.60 6.16
N SER A 149 15.29 -14.76 5.24
CA SER A 149 14.34 -13.68 5.58
C SER A 149 13.05 -14.24 6.16
N ALA A 150 12.48 -15.29 5.57
CA ALA A 150 11.29 -15.94 6.12
C ALA A 150 11.54 -16.54 7.52
N VAL A 151 12.73 -17.11 7.75
CA VAL A 151 13.17 -17.58 9.07
C VAL A 151 13.34 -16.41 10.05
N ALA A 152 13.90 -15.28 9.63
CA ALA A 152 14.05 -14.10 10.46
C ALA A 152 12.69 -13.53 10.89
N VAL A 153 11.73 -13.45 9.96
CA VAL A 153 10.34 -13.06 10.24
C VAL A 153 9.66 -14.03 11.21
N SER A 154 9.88 -15.34 11.02
CA SER A 154 9.37 -16.35 11.95
C SER A 154 9.91 -16.16 13.37
N ARG A 155 11.21 -15.94 13.52
CA ARG A 155 11.84 -15.68 14.84
C ARG A 155 11.36 -14.39 15.50
N TYR A 156 11.09 -13.39 14.68
CA TYR A 156 10.60 -12.10 15.12
C TYR A 156 9.19 -12.21 15.74
N ALA A 157 8.29 -12.92 15.08
CA ALA A 157 6.87 -12.95 15.48
C ALA A 157 6.45 -14.18 16.30
N PHE A 158 7.19 -15.29 16.23
CA PHE A 158 6.76 -16.58 16.81
C PHE A 158 7.84 -17.19 17.72
N ALA A 159 7.57 -17.22 19.02
CA ALA A 159 8.42 -17.96 19.96
C ALA A 159 8.30 -19.49 19.74
N ALA A 160 7.09 -19.97 19.48
CA ALA A 160 6.73 -21.33 19.06
C ALA A 160 5.50 -21.25 18.16
N ALA A 161 5.17 -22.33 17.44
CA ALA A 161 4.01 -22.36 16.57
C ALA A 161 3.37 -23.75 16.52
N PRO A 162 2.04 -23.90 16.70
CA PRO A 162 1.37 -25.20 16.60
C PRO A 162 1.38 -25.76 15.17
N VAL A 163 1.47 -24.89 14.18
CA VAL A 163 1.55 -25.24 12.75
C VAL A 163 2.60 -24.38 12.06
N VAL A 164 3.24 -24.92 11.03
CA VAL A 164 4.03 -24.15 10.08
C VAL A 164 3.48 -24.36 8.68
N PHE A 165 3.25 -23.28 7.96
CA PHE A 165 2.97 -23.35 6.53
C PHE A 165 4.29 -23.25 5.76
N LEU A 166 4.43 -24.09 4.73
CA LEU A 166 5.58 -24.13 3.84
C LEU A 166 5.09 -23.90 2.42
N ALA A 167 5.56 -22.82 1.78
CA ALA A 167 5.25 -22.49 0.39
C ALA A 167 6.53 -22.43 -0.46
N SER A 168 6.36 -22.39 -1.78
CA SER A 168 7.49 -22.22 -2.69
C SER A 168 8.09 -20.83 -2.53
N GLY A 169 9.41 -20.76 -2.35
CA GLY A 169 10.14 -19.50 -2.41
C GLY A 169 10.28 -18.97 -3.84
N GLU A 170 10.03 -19.78 -4.85
CA GLU A 170 10.25 -19.46 -6.28
C GLU A 170 8.98 -19.07 -7.03
N ASN A 171 7.80 -19.32 -6.46
CA ASN A 171 6.52 -18.94 -7.03
C ASN A 171 5.55 -18.46 -5.94
N PHE A 172 4.82 -17.40 -6.20
CA PHE A 172 4.05 -16.67 -5.19
C PHE A 172 2.59 -17.11 -4.93
N PRO A 173 1.80 -17.63 -5.91
CA PRO A 173 0.35 -17.68 -5.75
C PRO A 173 -0.13 -18.50 -4.54
N ASP A 174 0.46 -19.67 -4.32
CA ASP A 174 0.05 -20.55 -3.22
C ASP A 174 0.37 -19.94 -1.85
N GLY A 175 1.51 -19.23 -1.77
CA GLY A 175 1.95 -18.53 -0.56
C GLY A 175 1.05 -17.36 -0.15
N LEU A 176 0.41 -16.68 -1.11
CA LEU A 176 -0.43 -15.51 -0.83
C LEU A 176 -1.61 -15.92 0.08
N SER A 177 -2.34 -16.96 -0.34
CA SER A 177 -3.43 -17.53 0.46
C SER A 177 -2.94 -18.27 1.71
N ALA A 178 -1.74 -18.88 1.66
CA ALA A 178 -1.16 -19.57 2.80
C ALA A 178 -0.79 -18.62 3.94
N SER A 179 -0.41 -17.37 3.66
CA SER A 179 -0.02 -16.41 4.69
C SER A 179 -1.18 -16.09 5.65
N ALA A 180 -2.37 -15.81 5.09
CA ALA A 180 -3.58 -15.58 5.88
C ALA A 180 -3.98 -16.82 6.70
N ALA A 181 -3.92 -18.00 6.09
CA ALA A 181 -4.20 -19.26 6.76
C ALA A 181 -3.19 -19.59 7.87
N ALA A 182 -1.90 -19.29 7.66
CA ALA A 182 -0.85 -19.50 8.65
C ALA A 182 -1.12 -18.67 9.90
N ALA A 183 -1.36 -17.37 9.73
CA ALA A 183 -1.70 -16.47 10.83
C ALA A 183 -2.98 -16.92 11.57
N GLN A 184 -4.04 -17.27 10.85
CA GLN A 184 -5.29 -17.78 11.43
C GLN A 184 -5.07 -19.02 12.31
N MET A 185 -4.12 -19.87 11.95
CA MET A 185 -3.78 -21.08 12.69
C MET A 185 -2.62 -20.90 13.68
N GLY A 186 -2.17 -19.66 13.89
CA GLY A 186 -1.13 -19.30 14.86
C GLY A 186 0.30 -19.67 14.43
N GLY A 187 0.56 -19.78 13.12
CA GLY A 187 1.83 -20.23 12.58
C GLY A 187 2.49 -19.26 11.59
N PRO A 188 3.81 -19.37 11.38
CA PRO A 188 4.51 -18.63 10.33
C PRO A 188 4.31 -19.27 8.97
N LEU A 189 4.59 -18.48 7.92
CA LEU A 189 4.84 -18.97 6.58
C LEU A 189 6.36 -19.01 6.32
N LEU A 190 6.90 -20.21 6.17
CA LEU A 190 8.27 -20.43 5.71
C LEU A 190 8.31 -20.74 4.21
N LEU A 191 9.48 -20.55 3.61
CA LEU A 191 9.70 -20.78 2.18
C LEU A 191 10.63 -21.98 1.96
N THR A 192 10.44 -22.71 0.87
CA THR A 192 11.32 -23.81 0.45
C THR A 192 11.68 -23.68 -1.02
N THR A 193 12.80 -24.30 -1.42
CA THR A 193 13.06 -24.51 -2.85
C THR A 193 12.11 -25.60 -3.37
N PRO A 194 11.89 -25.70 -4.69
CA PRO A 194 11.00 -26.73 -5.25
C PRO A 194 11.43 -28.17 -4.93
N LEU A 195 12.75 -28.42 -4.79
CA LEU A 195 13.30 -29.79 -4.67
C LEU A 195 13.92 -30.09 -3.31
N SER A 196 14.12 -29.10 -2.46
CA SER A 196 14.78 -29.29 -1.16
C SER A 196 14.42 -28.22 -0.15
N ILE A 197 14.50 -28.58 1.13
CA ILE A 197 14.28 -27.68 2.25
C ILE A 197 15.62 -27.04 2.63
N PRO A 198 15.75 -25.70 2.59
CA PRO A 198 16.97 -25.03 3.02
C PRO A 198 17.35 -25.41 4.47
N PRO A 199 18.65 -25.54 4.80
CA PRO A 199 19.09 -25.86 6.16
C PRO A 199 18.58 -24.88 7.21
N SER A 200 18.50 -23.58 6.88
CA SER A 200 17.95 -22.53 7.76
C SER A 200 16.48 -22.80 8.12
N VAL A 201 15.69 -23.27 7.16
CA VAL A 201 14.27 -23.62 7.34
C VAL A 201 14.12 -24.87 8.19
N ILE A 202 14.98 -25.88 8.00
CA ILE A 202 15.00 -27.08 8.87
C ILE A 202 15.33 -26.68 10.31
N ALA A 203 16.33 -25.82 10.52
CA ALA A 203 16.70 -25.34 11.84
C ALA A 203 15.55 -24.56 12.50
N GLU A 204 14.78 -23.81 11.71
CA GLU A 204 13.62 -23.07 12.20
C GLU A 204 12.44 -24.00 12.55
N LEU A 205 12.16 -25.03 11.75
CA LEU A 205 11.18 -26.06 12.10
C LEU A 205 11.54 -26.75 13.42
N ASN A 206 12.83 -27.08 13.62
CA ASN A 206 13.31 -27.68 14.86
C ASN A 206 13.12 -26.73 16.07
N ARG A 207 13.29 -25.42 15.87
CA ARG A 207 13.09 -24.41 16.93
C ARG A 207 11.61 -24.25 17.29
N LEU A 208 10.74 -24.17 16.28
CA LEU A 208 9.31 -23.95 16.47
C LEU A 208 8.58 -25.16 17.03
N GLN A 209 9.11 -26.37 16.76
CA GLN A 209 8.52 -27.66 17.14
C GLN A 209 7.02 -27.77 16.78
N PRO A 210 6.63 -27.54 15.52
CA PRO A 210 5.21 -27.55 15.16
C PRO A 210 4.62 -28.95 15.25
N ALA A 211 3.36 -29.03 15.69
CA ALA A 211 2.61 -30.28 15.69
C ALA A 211 2.27 -30.71 14.25
N ARG A 212 2.21 -29.77 13.30
CA ARG A 212 1.92 -30.05 11.89
C ARG A 212 2.64 -29.09 10.95
N VAL A 213 3.12 -29.61 9.82
CA VAL A 213 3.63 -28.82 8.69
C VAL A 213 2.65 -28.92 7.52
N ILE A 214 2.13 -27.79 7.08
CA ILE A 214 1.24 -27.68 5.92
C ILE A 214 2.05 -27.25 4.71
N VAL A 215 2.14 -28.11 3.70
CA VAL A 215 2.80 -27.78 2.42
C VAL A 215 1.74 -27.19 1.48
N ALA A 216 1.80 -25.88 1.26
CA ALA A 216 0.87 -25.15 0.41
C ALA A 216 1.39 -25.11 -1.04
N GLY A 217 0.70 -25.83 -1.92
CA GLY A 217 1.05 -25.93 -3.34
C GLY A 217 1.20 -27.37 -3.82
N GLY A 218 0.94 -27.56 -5.11
CA GLY A 218 1.01 -28.87 -5.76
C GLY A 218 2.46 -29.34 -6.02
N PRO A 219 2.65 -30.59 -6.49
CA PRO A 219 3.96 -31.16 -6.79
C PRO A 219 4.82 -30.33 -7.76
N GLY A 220 4.18 -29.58 -8.68
CA GLY A 220 4.90 -28.70 -9.61
C GLY A 220 5.51 -27.45 -8.96
N ALA A 221 5.03 -27.04 -7.77
CA ALA A 221 5.58 -25.90 -7.03
C ALA A 221 6.56 -26.34 -5.93
N ILE A 222 6.26 -27.47 -5.29
CA ILE A 222 7.06 -28.11 -4.25
C ILE A 222 6.97 -29.62 -4.51
N ASP A 223 8.07 -30.24 -4.91
CA ASP A 223 8.14 -31.65 -5.27
C ASP A 223 7.80 -32.57 -4.07
N ASP A 224 7.37 -33.79 -4.35
CA ASP A 224 7.02 -34.75 -3.31
C ASP A 224 8.21 -35.20 -2.47
N SER A 225 9.44 -35.07 -2.99
CA SER A 225 10.67 -35.25 -2.21
C SER A 225 10.77 -34.34 -0.99
N VAL A 226 10.24 -33.11 -1.06
CA VAL A 226 10.20 -32.18 0.08
C VAL A 226 9.24 -32.68 1.16
N VAL A 227 8.06 -33.17 0.77
CA VAL A 227 7.08 -33.76 1.70
C VAL A 227 7.64 -35.03 2.34
N ALA A 228 8.30 -35.88 1.56
CA ALA A 228 8.98 -37.06 2.07
C ALA A 228 10.11 -36.69 3.05
N ALA A 229 10.88 -35.64 2.74
CA ALA A 229 11.97 -35.15 3.60
C ALA A 229 11.48 -34.61 4.95
N LEU A 230 10.30 -33.96 4.99
CA LEU A 230 9.64 -33.54 6.23
C LEU A 230 9.14 -34.75 7.04
N THR A 231 8.46 -35.68 6.36
CA THR A 231 7.89 -36.88 7.00
C THR A 231 8.99 -37.76 7.60
N ASN A 232 10.10 -37.97 6.88
CA ASN A 232 11.25 -38.73 7.35
C ASN A 232 11.95 -38.08 8.56
N ARG A 233 11.75 -36.77 8.78
CA ARG A 233 12.22 -36.05 9.98
C ARG A 233 11.23 -36.10 11.14
N GLY A 234 10.10 -36.78 10.99
CA GLY A 234 9.09 -36.96 12.02
C GLY A 234 8.02 -35.87 12.08
N TYR A 235 7.97 -34.95 11.11
CA TYR A 235 6.92 -33.93 11.05
C TYR A 235 5.61 -34.52 10.50
N ALA A 236 4.50 -34.31 11.21
CA ALA A 236 3.17 -34.59 10.66
C ALA A 236 2.91 -33.63 9.50
N THR A 237 2.99 -34.14 8.26
CA THR A 237 3.01 -33.30 7.06
C THR A 237 1.74 -33.51 6.25
N GLN A 238 1.11 -32.40 5.84
CA GLN A 238 -0.08 -32.42 4.99
C GLN A 238 0.12 -31.46 3.81
N ARG A 239 0.02 -31.97 2.58
CA ARG A 239 -0.02 -31.13 1.38
C ARG A 239 -1.44 -30.63 1.12
N VAL A 240 -1.58 -29.35 0.76
CA VAL A 240 -2.85 -28.70 0.43
C VAL A 240 -2.70 -27.98 -0.90
N PHE A 241 -3.47 -28.40 -1.89
CA PHE A 241 -3.42 -27.87 -3.25
C PHE A 241 -4.70 -28.18 -4.02
N GLY A 242 -4.89 -27.49 -5.14
CA GLY A 242 -5.91 -27.80 -6.14
C GLY A 242 -5.32 -27.89 -7.54
N ALA A 243 -6.18 -28.03 -8.55
CA ALA A 243 -5.78 -28.15 -9.94
C ALA A 243 -5.05 -26.90 -10.48
N ASP A 244 -5.28 -25.74 -9.88
CA ASP A 244 -4.65 -24.47 -10.20
C ASP A 244 -4.53 -23.58 -8.95
N ARG A 245 -3.94 -22.39 -9.10
CA ARG A 245 -3.76 -21.42 -8.00
C ARG A 245 -5.06 -20.99 -7.32
N TYR A 246 -6.17 -20.99 -8.05
CA TYR A 246 -7.47 -20.58 -7.52
C TYR A 246 -8.06 -21.71 -6.67
N ALA A 247 -8.00 -22.95 -7.15
CA ALA A 247 -8.37 -24.14 -6.42
C ALA A 247 -7.47 -24.37 -5.19
N THR A 248 -6.16 -24.11 -5.28
CA THR A 248 -5.25 -24.14 -4.12
C THR A 248 -5.67 -23.11 -3.07
N SER A 249 -5.94 -21.86 -3.46
CA SER A 249 -6.39 -20.84 -2.50
C SER A 249 -7.71 -21.24 -1.81
N ALA A 250 -8.63 -21.87 -2.54
CA ALA A 250 -9.87 -22.38 -1.98
C ALA A 250 -9.69 -23.57 -1.03
N ALA A 251 -8.75 -24.47 -1.32
CA ALA A 251 -8.41 -25.59 -0.44
C ALA A 251 -7.76 -25.09 0.87
N ILE A 252 -6.86 -24.11 0.77
CA ILE A 252 -6.22 -23.46 1.91
C ILE A 252 -7.26 -22.74 2.78
N ALA A 253 -8.21 -22.02 2.17
CA ALA A 253 -9.29 -21.36 2.89
C ALA A 253 -10.14 -22.35 3.70
N ARG A 254 -10.56 -23.47 3.10
CA ARG A 254 -11.34 -24.51 3.80
C ARG A 254 -10.58 -25.21 4.92
N LEU A 255 -9.25 -25.30 4.80
CA LEU A 255 -8.43 -25.90 5.85
C LEU A 255 -8.39 -25.01 7.10
N ALA A 256 -8.22 -23.70 6.92
CA ALA A 256 -7.87 -22.79 8.01
C ALA A 256 -9.05 -22.04 8.62
N PHE A 257 -10.14 -21.86 7.86
CA PHE A 257 -11.27 -21.02 8.28
C PHE A 257 -12.53 -21.87 8.45
N PRO A 258 -13.09 -21.98 9.66
CA PRO A 258 -14.33 -22.72 9.91
C PRO A 258 -15.58 -21.95 9.47
N SER A 259 -15.48 -20.62 9.41
CA SER A 259 -16.51 -19.69 8.97
C SER A 259 -15.84 -18.44 8.41
N CYS A 260 -16.61 -17.60 7.74
CA CYS A 260 -16.12 -16.41 7.08
C CYS A 260 -17.06 -15.23 7.35
N GLY A 261 -16.55 -14.15 7.94
CA GLY A 261 -17.26 -12.85 7.94
C GLY A 261 -16.97 -12.13 6.64
N THR A 262 -15.72 -11.74 6.46
CA THR A 262 -15.22 -11.07 5.24
C THR A 262 -14.32 -12.01 4.45
N VAL A 263 -14.62 -12.21 3.16
CA VAL A 263 -13.68 -12.83 2.21
C VAL A 263 -12.83 -11.76 1.54
N PHE A 264 -11.55 -12.04 1.39
CA PHE A 264 -10.62 -11.16 0.69
C PHE A 264 -10.35 -11.71 -0.70
N ILE A 265 -10.50 -10.87 -1.72
CA ILE A 265 -10.41 -11.24 -3.14
C ILE A 265 -9.26 -10.47 -3.78
N ALA A 266 -8.32 -11.20 -4.36
CA ALA A 266 -7.24 -10.61 -5.15
C ALA A 266 -7.04 -11.36 -6.47
N SER A 267 -6.45 -10.70 -7.45
CA SER A 267 -6.08 -11.34 -8.70
C SER A 267 -4.99 -12.38 -8.46
N GLY A 268 -5.14 -13.60 -8.96
CA GLY A 268 -4.06 -14.58 -8.98
C GLY A 268 -3.03 -14.35 -10.10
N ARG A 269 -3.23 -13.31 -10.93
CA ARG A 269 -2.34 -12.94 -12.04
C ARG A 269 -1.18 -12.03 -11.61
N SER A 270 -1.34 -11.28 -10.53
CA SER A 270 -0.35 -10.39 -9.94
C SER A 270 -0.27 -10.60 -8.43
N PHE A 271 0.80 -10.15 -7.78
CA PHE A 271 1.02 -10.40 -6.35
C PHE A 271 0.81 -9.17 -5.46
N ALA A 272 1.04 -7.95 -5.96
CA ALA A 272 1.24 -6.79 -5.10
C ALA A 272 0.01 -6.46 -4.24
N ASP A 273 -1.18 -6.43 -4.84
CA ASP A 273 -2.43 -6.17 -4.11
C ASP A 273 -2.71 -7.28 -3.09
N ALA A 274 -2.43 -8.54 -3.48
CA ALA A 274 -2.64 -9.70 -2.63
C ALA A 274 -1.71 -9.74 -1.41
N LEU A 275 -0.49 -9.20 -1.49
CA LEU A 275 0.46 -9.16 -0.36
C LEU A 275 -0.09 -8.35 0.81
N SER A 276 -0.48 -7.10 0.55
CA SER A 276 -1.05 -6.22 1.58
C SER A 276 -2.40 -6.76 2.06
N LEU A 277 -3.22 -7.25 1.13
CA LEU A 277 -4.52 -7.83 1.47
C LEU A 277 -4.39 -9.09 2.32
N SER A 278 -3.32 -9.88 2.18
CA SER A 278 -3.12 -11.09 2.97
C SER A 278 -2.88 -10.80 4.45
N ALA A 279 -2.11 -9.75 4.77
CA ALA A 279 -1.93 -9.31 6.16
C ALA A 279 -3.25 -8.83 6.78
N THR A 280 -4.05 -8.07 6.02
CA THR A 280 -5.39 -7.64 6.46
C THR A 280 -6.35 -8.83 6.60
N ALA A 281 -6.29 -9.79 5.70
CA ALA A 281 -7.10 -11.01 5.76
C ALA A 281 -6.79 -11.82 7.02
N ALA A 282 -5.51 -12.00 7.32
CA ALA A 282 -5.03 -12.61 8.56
C ALA A 282 -5.56 -11.89 9.81
N ALA A 283 -5.39 -10.57 9.90
CA ALA A 283 -5.82 -9.80 11.07
C ALA A 283 -7.34 -9.81 11.28
N SER A 284 -8.12 -9.90 10.19
CA SER A 284 -9.58 -9.97 10.20
C SER A 284 -10.13 -11.40 10.30
N ALA A 285 -9.28 -12.41 10.51
CA ALA A 285 -9.66 -13.82 10.52
C ALA A 285 -10.47 -14.25 9.27
N GLY A 286 -10.13 -13.68 8.11
CA GLY A 286 -10.82 -13.93 6.84
C GLY A 286 -9.93 -14.64 5.82
N PRO A 287 -10.51 -15.50 4.96
CA PRO A 287 -9.75 -16.15 3.90
C PRO A 287 -9.39 -15.19 2.77
N LEU A 288 -8.15 -15.29 2.26
CA LEU A 288 -7.74 -14.68 0.98
C LEU A 288 -7.92 -15.70 -0.16
N LEU A 289 -8.81 -15.37 -1.10
CA LEU A 289 -9.05 -16.15 -2.30
C LEU A 289 -8.47 -15.46 -3.53
N LEU A 290 -7.79 -16.26 -4.35
CA LEU A 290 -7.29 -15.82 -5.64
C LEU A 290 -8.35 -16.08 -6.71
N VAL A 291 -8.53 -15.11 -7.60
CA VAL A 291 -9.43 -15.23 -8.76
C VAL A 291 -8.68 -14.95 -10.05
N ASP A 292 -9.19 -15.50 -11.15
CA ASP A 292 -8.81 -14.99 -12.47
C ASP A 292 -9.41 -13.60 -12.63
N GLY A 293 -8.65 -12.58 -12.26
CA GLY A 293 -9.16 -11.22 -12.11
C GLY A 293 -9.65 -10.57 -13.40
N LEU A 294 -9.31 -11.09 -14.59
CA LEU A 294 -9.85 -10.55 -15.86
C LEU A 294 -11.06 -11.34 -16.40
N SER A 295 -11.47 -12.38 -15.67
CA SER A 295 -12.66 -13.18 -16.00
C SER A 295 -13.94 -12.31 -15.95
N GLN A 296 -14.94 -12.73 -16.71
CA GLN A 296 -16.28 -12.14 -16.72
C GLN A 296 -17.21 -12.75 -15.66
N SER A 297 -16.69 -13.60 -14.78
CA SER A 297 -17.43 -14.18 -13.65
C SER A 297 -16.47 -14.62 -12.55
N LEU A 298 -17.01 -14.77 -11.34
CA LEU A 298 -16.31 -15.32 -10.20
C LEU A 298 -16.02 -16.81 -10.44
N GLY A 299 -14.77 -17.21 -10.28
CA GLY A 299 -14.35 -18.60 -10.45
C GLY A 299 -15.13 -19.57 -9.54
N VAL A 300 -15.33 -20.81 -10.00
CA VAL A 300 -16.07 -21.85 -9.24
C VAL A 300 -15.45 -22.09 -7.85
N SER A 301 -14.13 -22.04 -7.75
CA SER A 301 -13.40 -22.21 -6.49
C SER A 301 -13.76 -21.12 -5.48
N ALA A 302 -13.80 -19.85 -5.89
CA ALA A 302 -14.15 -18.75 -5.01
C ALA A 302 -15.64 -18.76 -4.64
N ARG A 303 -16.52 -19.01 -5.62
CA ARG A 303 -17.97 -19.14 -5.38
C ARG A 303 -18.30 -20.20 -4.33
N SER A 304 -17.68 -21.36 -4.45
CA SER A 304 -17.92 -22.47 -3.53
C SER A 304 -17.45 -22.15 -2.12
N VAL A 305 -16.26 -21.56 -1.93
CA VAL A 305 -15.78 -21.17 -0.59
C VAL A 305 -16.68 -20.12 0.07
N ILE A 306 -17.12 -19.11 -0.69
CA ILE A 306 -18.03 -18.06 -0.18
C ILE A 306 -19.31 -18.69 0.37
N ALA A 307 -19.88 -19.66 -0.35
CA ALA A 307 -21.07 -20.38 0.10
C ALA A 307 -20.78 -21.31 1.28
N ASP A 308 -19.74 -22.16 1.17
CA ASP A 308 -19.41 -23.17 2.17
C ASP A 308 -19.06 -22.58 3.54
N LEU A 309 -18.34 -21.45 3.55
CA LEU A 309 -17.91 -20.78 4.79
C LEU A 309 -18.92 -19.71 5.27
N GLY A 310 -19.99 -19.47 4.51
CA GLY A 310 -21.01 -18.48 4.86
C GLY A 310 -20.51 -17.04 4.88
N CYS A 311 -19.61 -16.65 3.97
CA CYS A 311 -19.07 -15.29 3.89
C CYS A 311 -20.20 -14.25 3.73
N THR A 312 -20.19 -13.21 4.57
CA THR A 312 -21.21 -12.15 4.56
C THR A 312 -20.75 -10.86 3.89
N GLU A 313 -19.44 -10.66 3.78
CA GLU A 313 -18.82 -9.48 3.17
C GLU A 313 -17.66 -9.87 2.25
N ALA A 314 -17.32 -9.00 1.29
CA ALA A 314 -16.16 -9.17 0.43
C ALA A 314 -15.32 -7.91 0.33
N SER A 315 -14.00 -8.07 0.38
CA SER A 315 -13.01 -7.01 0.20
C SER A 315 -12.12 -7.33 -1.00
N ILE A 316 -12.13 -6.47 -2.02
CA ILE A 316 -11.35 -6.63 -3.26
C ILE A 316 -10.10 -5.77 -3.18
N GLY A 317 -8.93 -6.38 -3.32
CA GLY A 317 -7.66 -5.67 -3.52
C GLY A 317 -7.37 -5.48 -5.00
N GLY A 318 -7.14 -4.24 -5.40
CA GLY A 318 -6.76 -3.85 -6.75
C GLY A 318 -7.88 -3.17 -7.55
N GLY A 319 -7.48 -2.39 -8.54
CA GLY A 319 -8.38 -1.72 -9.49
C GLY A 319 -9.10 -2.67 -10.44
N THR A 320 -9.94 -2.12 -11.31
CA THR A 320 -10.72 -2.88 -12.30
C THR A 320 -9.86 -3.61 -13.34
N ALA A 321 -8.62 -3.15 -13.53
CA ALA A 321 -7.61 -3.84 -14.34
C ALA A 321 -6.96 -5.05 -13.64
N ALA A 322 -7.11 -5.17 -12.32
CA ALA A 322 -6.63 -6.32 -11.54
C ALA A 322 -7.76 -7.32 -11.30
N VAL A 323 -8.94 -6.83 -10.88
CA VAL A 323 -10.16 -7.61 -10.65
C VAL A 323 -11.33 -6.93 -11.34
N SER A 324 -11.92 -7.58 -12.34
CA SER A 324 -12.89 -7.00 -13.26
C SER A 324 -14.16 -6.52 -12.56
N PRO A 325 -14.88 -5.54 -13.15
CA PRO A 325 -16.20 -5.15 -12.66
C PRO A 325 -17.20 -6.31 -12.66
N ALA A 326 -17.05 -7.28 -13.56
CA ALA A 326 -17.95 -8.43 -13.63
C ALA A 326 -17.83 -9.31 -12.37
N ILE A 327 -16.62 -9.50 -11.85
CA ILE A 327 -16.39 -10.23 -10.60
C ILE A 327 -16.99 -9.47 -9.41
N GLU A 328 -16.80 -8.16 -9.34
CA GLU A 328 -17.39 -7.31 -8.29
C GLU A 328 -18.92 -7.34 -8.32
N ASN A 329 -19.51 -7.18 -9.51
CA ASN A 329 -20.96 -7.27 -9.70
C ASN A 329 -21.51 -8.64 -9.32
N GLU A 330 -20.77 -9.72 -9.54
CA GLU A 330 -21.21 -11.03 -9.05
C GLU A 330 -21.12 -11.12 -7.52
N LEU A 331 -20.05 -10.59 -6.90
CA LEU A 331 -19.91 -10.58 -5.45
C LEU A 331 -21.06 -9.84 -4.75
N THR A 332 -21.54 -8.72 -5.31
CA THR A 332 -22.68 -7.97 -4.72
C THR A 332 -23.99 -8.75 -4.73
N THR A 333 -24.10 -9.81 -5.53
CA THR A 333 -25.26 -10.72 -5.51
C THR A 333 -25.10 -11.87 -4.50
N ARG A 334 -23.90 -12.06 -3.96
CA ARG A 334 -23.54 -13.21 -3.10
C ARG A 334 -23.30 -12.83 -1.65
N VAL A 335 -22.86 -11.61 -1.38
CA VAL A 335 -22.55 -11.09 -0.05
C VAL A 335 -23.27 -9.76 0.18
N GLN A 336 -23.40 -9.33 1.43
CA GLN A 336 -24.14 -8.13 1.81
C GLN A 336 -23.40 -6.86 1.41
N ASN A 337 -22.08 -6.83 1.63
CA ASN A 337 -21.23 -5.68 1.38
C ASN A 337 -20.03 -6.08 0.52
N VAL A 338 -19.72 -5.27 -0.49
CA VAL A 338 -18.49 -5.39 -1.28
C VAL A 338 -17.74 -4.08 -1.18
N LYS A 339 -16.48 -4.15 -0.76
CA LYS A 339 -15.57 -3.00 -0.72
C LYS A 339 -14.39 -3.26 -1.64
N ARG A 340 -14.05 -2.30 -2.49
CA ARG A 340 -12.84 -2.33 -3.31
C ARG A 340 -11.82 -1.32 -2.79
N PHE A 341 -10.55 -1.76 -2.71
CA PHE A 341 -9.38 -0.93 -2.46
C PHE A 341 -8.57 -0.84 -3.75
N ALA A 342 -8.52 0.35 -4.34
CA ALA A 342 -7.82 0.59 -5.59
C ALA A 342 -7.18 1.98 -5.55
N GLY A 343 -5.86 2.00 -5.52
CA GLY A 343 -5.06 3.20 -5.63
C GLY A 343 -4.59 3.45 -7.06
N THR A 344 -3.84 4.54 -7.26
CA THR A 344 -3.22 4.86 -8.56
C THR A 344 -2.14 3.85 -8.97
N ASP A 345 -1.52 3.19 -7.99
CA ASP A 345 -0.55 2.12 -8.17
C ASP A 345 -0.63 1.09 -7.03
N ARG A 346 0.31 0.14 -7.02
CA ARG A 346 0.38 -0.94 -6.01
C ARG A 346 0.67 -0.43 -4.59
N TYR A 347 1.37 0.69 -4.48
CA TYR A 347 1.77 1.27 -3.20
C TYR A 347 0.62 2.06 -2.59
N ASP A 348 -0.11 2.81 -3.41
CA ASP A 348 -1.33 3.48 -3.00
C ASP A 348 -2.45 2.49 -2.67
N THR A 349 -2.58 1.41 -3.45
CA THR A 349 -3.50 0.31 -3.13
C THR A 349 -3.14 -0.34 -1.79
N SER A 350 -1.85 -0.62 -1.55
CA SER A 350 -1.35 -1.13 -0.27
C SER A 350 -1.71 -0.21 0.90
N ARG A 351 -1.51 1.10 0.75
CA ARG A 351 -1.90 2.10 1.76
C ARG A 351 -3.40 2.06 2.07
N LEU A 352 -4.24 2.08 1.03
CA LEU A 352 -5.71 2.08 1.17
C LEU A 352 -6.23 0.82 1.87
N ILE A 353 -5.62 -0.35 1.60
CA ILE A 353 -5.95 -1.62 2.27
C ILE A 353 -5.69 -1.50 3.78
N ASN A 354 -4.50 -1.03 4.15
CA ASN A 354 -4.11 -0.95 5.56
C ASN A 354 -4.89 0.11 6.34
N GLU A 355 -5.12 1.30 5.76
CA GLU A 355 -5.87 2.37 6.41
C GLU A 355 -7.32 1.99 6.68
N TRP A 356 -7.96 1.24 5.77
CA TRP A 356 -9.34 0.81 5.97
C TRP A 356 -9.50 -0.15 7.14
N SER A 357 -8.54 -1.06 7.34
CA SER A 357 -8.63 -2.04 8.41
C SER A 357 -8.70 -1.39 9.79
N GLY A 358 -8.15 -0.17 9.96
CA GLY A 358 -8.12 0.57 11.23
C GLY A 358 -7.35 -0.09 12.37
N GLN A 359 -6.81 -1.30 12.16
CA GLN A 359 -6.25 -2.16 13.21
C GLN A 359 -4.74 -1.94 13.45
N PHE A 360 -4.06 -1.12 12.64
CA PHE A 360 -2.61 -1.23 12.44
C PHE A 360 -1.78 -0.01 12.83
N THR A 361 -2.31 0.92 13.62
CA THR A 361 -1.66 2.23 13.82
C THR A 361 -0.45 2.22 14.76
N ARG A 362 -0.18 1.11 15.47
CA ARG A 362 0.95 1.04 16.43
C ARG A 362 2.17 0.27 15.92
N HIS A 363 1.98 -0.72 15.06
CA HIS A 363 3.05 -1.53 14.50
C HIS A 363 2.81 -1.70 13.00
N VAL A 364 3.82 -1.34 12.22
CA VAL A 364 3.77 -1.34 10.77
C VAL A 364 4.94 -2.12 10.21
N PHE A 365 4.63 -3.08 9.35
CA PHE A 365 5.61 -3.75 8.50
C PHE A 365 5.73 -3.01 7.17
N VAL A 366 6.96 -2.85 6.70
CA VAL A 366 7.26 -2.30 5.38
C VAL A 366 8.10 -3.32 4.62
N ALA A 367 7.61 -3.79 3.49
CA ALA A 367 8.30 -4.73 2.62
C ALA A 367 8.41 -4.17 1.20
N SER A 368 9.33 -4.69 0.40
CA SER A 368 9.43 -4.30 -1.02
C SER A 368 8.17 -4.70 -1.78
N GLY A 369 7.63 -3.78 -2.58
CA GLY A 369 6.56 -4.07 -3.56
C GLY A 369 7.09 -4.43 -4.95
N GLU A 370 8.41 -4.42 -5.13
CA GLU A 370 9.10 -4.77 -6.39
C GLU A 370 9.31 -6.30 -6.51
N ASN A 371 9.40 -6.99 -5.38
CA ASN A 371 9.51 -8.44 -5.27
C ASN A 371 8.56 -8.98 -4.18
N PHE A 372 8.34 -10.29 -4.12
CA PHE A 372 7.31 -10.89 -3.26
C PHE A 372 7.80 -11.65 -2.00
N PRO A 373 8.96 -12.35 -1.96
CA PRO A 373 9.21 -13.34 -0.91
C PRO A 373 9.23 -12.77 0.52
N ASP A 374 9.82 -11.59 0.71
CA ASP A 374 9.91 -10.94 2.01
C ASP A 374 8.53 -10.48 2.50
N ALA A 375 7.76 -9.82 1.63
CA ALA A 375 6.40 -9.39 1.92
C ALA A 375 5.46 -10.58 2.18
N LEU A 376 5.69 -11.70 1.52
CA LEU A 376 4.92 -12.93 1.69
C LEU A 376 5.09 -13.51 3.09
N ALA A 377 6.33 -13.68 3.55
CA ALA A 377 6.60 -14.11 4.92
C ALA A 377 6.11 -13.07 5.95
N ALA A 378 6.30 -11.78 5.66
CA ALA A 378 5.84 -10.68 6.49
C ALA A 378 4.32 -10.67 6.68
N ALA A 379 3.53 -11.05 5.67
CA ALA A 379 2.07 -10.99 5.75
C ALA A 379 1.49 -11.87 6.87
N ALA A 380 2.03 -13.07 7.07
CA ALA A 380 1.62 -13.96 8.16
C ALA A 380 1.98 -13.37 9.54
N ALA A 381 3.19 -12.83 9.67
CA ALA A 381 3.64 -12.20 10.91
C ALA A 381 2.87 -10.91 11.23
N ALA A 382 2.70 -10.02 10.24
CA ALA A 382 1.97 -8.77 10.38
C ALA A 382 0.51 -9.05 10.78
N GLY A 383 -0.15 -9.96 10.08
CA GLY A 383 -1.51 -10.36 10.41
C GLY A 383 -1.65 -10.96 11.82
N GLY A 384 -0.75 -11.87 12.20
CA GLY A 384 -0.75 -12.48 13.54
C GLY A 384 -0.46 -11.51 14.69
N LEU A 385 0.26 -10.42 14.42
CA LEU A 385 0.54 -9.35 15.38
C LEU A 385 -0.51 -8.23 15.34
N HIS A 386 -1.57 -8.36 14.52
CA HIS A 386 -2.50 -7.26 14.22
C HIS A 386 -1.74 -5.98 13.82
N ALA A 387 -0.82 -6.12 12.87
CA ALA A 387 0.02 -5.07 12.31
C ALA A 387 -0.21 -4.94 10.80
N GLY A 388 0.00 -3.74 10.28
CA GLY A 388 -0.22 -3.45 8.86
C GLY A 388 0.99 -3.87 8.03
N LEU A 389 0.77 -4.30 6.78
CA LEU A 389 1.83 -4.58 5.83
C LEU A 389 1.75 -3.62 4.65
N TYR A 390 2.67 -2.66 4.62
CA TYR A 390 2.78 -1.66 3.57
C TYR A 390 3.89 -2.02 2.58
N LEU A 391 3.66 -1.69 1.32
CA LEU A 391 4.66 -1.87 0.26
C LEU A 391 5.44 -0.58 0.03
N ALA A 392 6.74 -0.73 -0.18
CA ALA A 392 7.66 0.34 -0.56
C ALA A 392 8.50 0.00 -1.78
N GLN A 393 9.12 1.01 -2.38
CA GLN A 393 10.14 0.83 -3.42
C GLN A 393 11.49 0.58 -2.77
N LYS A 394 12.43 0.04 -3.53
CA LYS A 394 13.77 -0.26 -3.01
C LYS A 394 14.48 0.96 -2.47
N GLN A 395 14.40 2.08 -3.20
CA GLN A 395 15.22 3.28 -2.96
C GLN A 395 14.45 4.46 -2.40
N CYS A 396 13.15 4.29 -2.17
CA CYS A 396 12.31 5.35 -1.64
C CYS A 396 11.06 4.73 -1.06
N ILE A 397 10.45 5.46 -0.15
CA ILE A 397 9.13 5.14 0.35
C ILE A 397 8.10 6.00 -0.41
N PRO A 398 7.00 5.39 -0.88
CA PRO A 398 5.91 6.09 -1.56
C PRO A 398 5.34 7.25 -0.74
N GLY A 399 5.00 8.36 -1.38
CA GLY A 399 4.52 9.59 -0.72
C GLY A 399 3.36 9.35 0.25
N GLY A 400 2.36 8.57 -0.17
CA GLY A 400 1.23 8.21 0.69
C GLY A 400 1.63 7.42 1.95
N LEU A 401 2.61 6.51 1.85
CA LEU A 401 3.14 5.80 3.02
C LEU A 401 3.95 6.75 3.92
N GLY A 402 4.74 7.66 3.35
CA GLY A 402 5.45 8.69 4.12
C GLY A 402 4.53 9.60 4.90
N LEU A 403 3.43 10.05 4.28
CA LEU A 403 2.39 10.83 4.95
C LEU A 403 1.72 10.03 6.09
N PHE A 404 1.39 8.77 5.84
CA PHE A 404 0.84 7.89 6.88
C PHE A 404 1.79 7.73 8.07
N LEU A 405 3.07 7.41 7.83
CA LEU A 405 4.06 7.18 8.88
C LEU A 405 4.36 8.45 9.69
N THR A 406 4.35 9.62 9.03
CA THR A 406 4.57 10.91 9.68
C THR A 406 3.34 11.34 10.48
N SER A 407 2.13 11.02 9.99
CA SER A 407 0.88 11.44 10.62
C SER A 407 0.46 10.54 11.78
N THR A 408 0.59 9.23 11.60
CA THR A 408 0.15 8.25 12.62
C THR A 408 1.23 7.96 13.65
N LYS A 409 2.51 8.20 13.33
CA LYS A 409 3.67 7.93 14.19
C LYS A 409 3.55 6.57 14.87
N PRO A 410 3.54 5.46 14.09
CA PRO A 410 3.46 4.13 14.69
C PRO A 410 4.59 3.95 15.70
N ALA A 411 4.34 3.24 16.80
CA ALA A 411 5.37 3.03 17.81
C ALA A 411 6.57 2.22 17.27
N LEU A 412 6.30 1.34 16.30
CA LEU A 412 7.27 0.43 15.72
C LEU A 412 7.07 0.31 14.20
N VAL A 413 8.16 0.46 13.46
CA VAL A 413 8.23 0.18 12.02
C VAL A 413 9.24 -0.94 11.78
N THR A 414 8.79 -2.05 11.21
CA THR A 414 9.61 -3.21 10.89
C THR A 414 9.83 -3.28 9.38
N LEU A 415 11.06 -3.00 8.95
CA LEU A 415 11.50 -3.20 7.57
C LEU A 415 11.77 -4.70 7.35
N VAL A 416 11.09 -5.32 6.38
CA VAL A 416 11.31 -6.73 6.04
C VAL A 416 12.06 -6.85 4.73
N GLY A 417 13.19 -7.54 4.78
CA GLY A 417 14.10 -7.73 3.67
C GLY A 417 15.42 -6.98 3.83
N GLY A 418 16.46 -7.50 3.19
CA GLY A 418 17.80 -6.93 3.23
C GLY A 418 17.91 -5.61 2.47
N THR A 419 19.06 -4.94 2.59
CA THR A 419 19.34 -3.68 1.89
C THR A 419 19.34 -3.81 0.36
N ALA A 420 19.44 -5.03 -0.17
CA ALA A 420 19.31 -5.30 -1.59
C ALA A 420 17.90 -5.06 -2.16
N VAL A 421 16.86 -5.14 -1.31
CA VAL A 421 15.44 -5.00 -1.69
C VAL A 421 14.74 -3.80 -1.06
N LEU A 422 15.24 -3.33 0.08
CA LEU A 422 14.85 -2.09 0.76
C LEU A 422 16.10 -1.42 1.29
N ASP A 423 16.67 -0.49 0.54
CA ASP A 423 17.94 0.14 0.89
C ASP A 423 17.79 1.14 2.06
N GLN A 424 18.85 1.89 2.34
CA GLN A 424 18.86 2.85 3.46
C GLN A 424 17.99 4.09 3.20
N ALA A 425 17.68 4.40 1.94
CA ALA A 425 16.74 5.45 1.57
C ALA A 425 15.27 5.02 1.77
N ALA A 426 15.02 3.71 1.93
CA ALA A 426 13.75 3.18 2.45
C ALA A 426 13.63 3.27 3.99
N HIS A 427 14.51 4.01 4.68
CA HIS A 427 14.37 4.26 6.12
C HIS A 427 13.29 5.34 6.38
N PRO A 428 12.24 5.02 7.16
CA PRO A 428 11.02 5.80 7.25
C PRO A 428 11.15 7.13 8.02
N TYR A 429 12.36 7.61 8.32
CA TYR A 429 12.57 8.89 9.02
C TYR A 429 13.83 9.66 8.54
N THR A 430 14.50 9.24 7.46
CA THR A 430 15.77 9.86 6.97
C THR A 430 15.78 10.11 5.44
N TRP A 431 14.66 10.59 4.91
CA TRP A 431 14.11 10.34 3.56
C TRP A 431 14.74 10.97 2.30
N GLY A 432 14.56 10.24 1.18
CA GLY A 432 14.10 10.79 -0.11
C GLY A 432 12.74 10.18 -0.49
N LEU A 433 11.67 10.99 -0.60
CA LEU A 433 10.36 10.52 -1.05
C LEU A 433 10.43 10.09 -2.52
N CYS A 434 9.65 9.08 -2.91
CA CYS A 434 9.50 8.77 -4.33
C CYS A 434 8.90 9.98 -5.07
N THR A 435 9.56 10.43 -6.14
CA THR A 435 9.12 11.56 -6.99
C THR A 435 8.04 11.16 -7.98
#